data_AF-A0A8C5G056-F1
#
_entry.id   AF-A0A8C5G056-F1
#
_cell.length_a   1.000
_cell.length_b   1.000
_cell.length_c   1.000
_cell.angle_alpha   90.00
_cell.angle_beta   90.00
_cell.angle_gamma   90.00
#
_symmetry.space_group_name_H-M   'P 1'
#
loop_
_entity.id
_entity.type
_entity.pdbx_description
1 polymer ?
#
loop_
_entity_poly.entity_id
_entity_poly.type
_entity_poly.pdbx_seq_one_letter_code
_entity_poly.pdbx_strand_id
1 'polypeptide(L)'
;MVILDVLIIGGGPHALTLASLLTNNNSDLKPKPEHDSPPSTGPCPPHASSETSNKKSFRGKRKTKSKEKPSDKLREPQAETQNGVFPPLSLRVVDTYGEWTALWESQFTALNIPHLRSHTMVHTDPHNKKALQEFVSKHGRTAELHSLPDQIYILDENTFFNDMRLGKKERKRLNITSTLKKSLLFNLPGTRLSVDFFKAQVERYMLDKVMVKGTVERIIPVTEDEDLIEEEEEEEEEEEEEEEEEEEEEEEEEEEEENQTNDVTERKREQAHKTVRYFRVQLQEGEVLKARQVVMATGPTQAQMANIPSWVQSIEEQYPEERLQHTVQLMHCLPNSKQKVKATNDERQNETLCTQRSCVVCEVEHRVLVVGGGLTSAHVVSLALQQGASHVTWVMRKHLQLKQFDVGDVESLVGRYSHTEHGIKMDGQAYLRQFYTERSLHKRLAMIHQARKGGAVTPEAYIHLKPYMLNGQVDVKTFCQVSEASWCYRDQAWSLSFSTGEHWTGDMIWLATGCKLDVKQDSLLSEVMNEFPIQVIDGWPCISESLQWTQGCPLYLMGQYAALQVGPHSVNLAGGQAASLRIAKDIVRHHRQESKQSTELSEGKSKTEEYIQQMQGLLWL
;
A
#
# COMPACT_ATOMS: atom_id res chain seq x y z
N MET A 1 -0.81 16.78 30.04
CA MET A 1 -0.39 16.83 28.59
C MET A 1 -1.57 17.16 27.66
N VAL A 2 -1.34 17.46 26.36
CA VAL A 2 -2.42 17.59 25.35
C VAL A 2 -2.67 16.25 24.66
N ILE A 3 -3.88 15.71 24.78
CA ILE A 3 -4.30 14.47 24.09
C ILE A 3 -4.71 14.79 22.64
N LEU A 4 -4.22 14.00 21.68
CA LEU A 4 -4.57 14.10 20.26
C LEU A 4 -5.91 13.40 19.95
N ASP A 5 -6.66 13.89 18.96
CA ASP A 5 -7.85 13.19 18.45
C ASP A 5 -7.45 11.97 17.61
N VAL A 6 -6.40 12.13 16.79
CA VAL A 6 -5.90 11.09 15.88
C VAL A 6 -4.37 11.15 15.75
N LEU A 7 -3.72 10.00 15.89
CA LEU A 7 -2.30 9.78 15.62
C LEU A 7 -2.12 8.71 14.54
N ILE A 8 -1.48 9.03 13.42
CA ILE A 8 -1.15 8.08 12.35
C ILE A 8 0.32 7.67 12.45
N ILE A 9 0.61 6.37 12.39
CA ILE A 9 1.95 5.81 12.51
C ILE A 9 2.42 5.30 11.13
N GLY A 10 3.44 5.94 10.58
CA GLY A 10 4.01 5.72 9.25
C GLY A 10 3.49 6.71 8.21
N GLY A 11 4.38 7.51 7.62
CA GLY A 11 4.12 8.55 6.61
C GLY A 11 3.99 8.04 5.17
N GLY A 12 3.55 6.78 4.98
CA GLY A 12 3.44 6.14 3.67
C GLY A 12 2.28 6.65 2.81
N PRO A 13 2.17 6.23 1.52
CA PRO A 13 1.10 6.67 0.62
C PRO A 13 -0.33 6.42 1.13
N HIS A 14 -0.54 5.36 1.93
CA HIS A 14 -1.80 5.07 2.59
C HIS A 14 -2.15 6.14 3.65
N ALA A 15 -1.19 6.49 4.51
CA ALA A 15 -1.33 7.57 5.48
C ALA A 15 -1.51 8.93 4.81
N LEU A 16 -0.82 9.20 3.70
CA LEU A 16 -1.00 10.43 2.91
C LEU A 16 -2.45 10.58 2.42
N THR A 17 -3.06 9.47 2.00
CA THR A 17 -4.46 9.43 1.57
C THR A 17 -5.43 9.66 2.73
N LEU A 18 -5.19 9.06 3.89
CA LEU A 18 -6.01 9.22 5.09
C LEU A 18 -5.87 10.62 5.71
N ALA A 19 -4.64 11.12 5.89
CA ALA A 19 -4.38 12.45 6.41
C ALA A 19 -5.07 13.52 5.53
N SER A 20 -5.01 13.38 4.20
CA SER A 20 -5.73 14.28 3.27
C SER A 20 -7.26 14.27 3.44
N LEU A 21 -7.86 13.16 3.91
CA LEU A 21 -9.29 13.07 4.23
C LEU A 21 -9.63 13.69 5.60
N LEU A 22 -8.71 13.64 6.56
CA LEU A 22 -8.92 14.13 7.92
C LEU A 22 -8.59 15.63 8.07
N THR A 23 -7.67 16.16 7.26
CA THR A 23 -7.38 17.60 7.22
C THR A 23 -8.47 18.36 6.45
N ASN A 24 -9.36 19.01 7.19
CA ASN A 24 -10.45 19.85 6.66
C ASN A 24 -9.94 21.11 5.92
N ASN A 25 -9.41 20.95 4.71
CA ASN A 25 -9.23 22.06 3.78
C ASN A 25 -10.58 22.45 3.16
N ASN A 26 -11.37 23.20 3.94
CA ASN A 26 -12.52 23.98 3.48
C ASN A 26 -12.03 25.21 2.66
N SER A 27 -11.27 24.96 1.60
CA SER A 27 -10.80 25.96 0.64
C SER A 27 -11.69 25.92 -0.60
N ASP A 28 -12.57 26.90 -0.74
CA ASP A 28 -13.55 26.99 -1.83
C ASP A 28 -12.84 27.21 -3.18
N LEU A 29 -12.59 26.13 -3.91
CA LEU A 29 -12.03 26.14 -5.27
C LEU A 29 -12.99 25.49 -6.27
N LYS A 30 -14.23 25.98 -6.30
CA LYS A 30 -15.01 25.97 -7.54
C LYS A 30 -14.31 26.88 -8.56
N PRO A 31 -13.75 26.37 -9.68
CA PRO A 31 -13.36 27.24 -10.78
C PRO A 31 -14.62 27.96 -11.27
N LYS A 32 -14.53 29.28 -11.47
CA LYS A 32 -15.63 30.04 -12.08
C LYS A 32 -15.89 29.47 -13.49
N PRO A 33 -17.14 29.22 -13.88
CA PRO A 33 -17.46 28.97 -15.29
C PRO A 33 -17.25 30.29 -16.05
N GLU A 34 -16.25 30.33 -16.92
CA GLU A 34 -16.09 31.46 -17.84
C GLU A 34 -17.19 31.43 -18.91
N HIS A 35 -17.77 32.59 -19.20
CA HIS A 35 -18.89 32.73 -20.12
C HIS A 35 -18.41 32.80 -21.57
N ASP A 36 -18.19 31.63 -22.18
CA ASP A 36 -17.98 31.53 -23.63
C ASP A 36 -19.20 32.08 -24.39
N SER A 37 -19.01 33.22 -25.04
CA SER A 37 -20.00 33.87 -25.90
C SER A 37 -19.68 33.55 -27.37
N PRO A 38 -20.67 33.13 -28.18
CA PRO A 38 -20.38 32.62 -29.52
C PRO A 38 -19.98 33.75 -30.49
N PRO A 39 -18.83 33.66 -31.18
CA PRO A 39 -18.50 34.57 -32.27
C PRO A 39 -19.42 34.30 -33.47
N SER A 40 -19.71 35.36 -34.24
CA SER A 40 -20.57 35.27 -35.44
C SER A 40 -19.89 35.89 -36.66
N THR A 41 -20.48 35.62 -37.83
CA THR A 41 -20.13 36.09 -39.20
C THR A 41 -18.80 35.58 -39.80
N GLY A 42 -18.83 35.32 -41.11
CA GLY A 42 -17.71 34.81 -41.92
C GLY A 42 -16.99 35.91 -42.73
N PRO A 43 -16.42 35.62 -43.92
CA PRO A 43 -17.19 35.01 -45.02
C PRO A 43 -16.48 33.97 -45.94
N CYS A 44 -17.27 33.30 -46.77
CA CYS A 44 -16.88 32.57 -47.99
C CYS A 44 -16.63 33.56 -49.18
N PRO A 45 -16.23 33.19 -50.44
CA PRO A 45 -16.35 31.90 -51.19
C PRO A 45 -15.05 31.56 -52.00
N PRO A 46 -14.98 30.84 -53.17
CA PRO A 46 -16.03 30.15 -53.96
C PRO A 46 -15.75 28.74 -54.59
N HIS A 47 -16.87 28.06 -54.85
CA HIS A 47 -17.24 27.17 -55.99
C HIS A 47 -16.35 26.03 -56.53
N ALA A 48 -16.93 24.82 -56.53
CA ALA A 48 -17.02 23.90 -57.69
C ALA A 48 -18.34 23.08 -57.60
N SER A 49 -18.84 22.48 -58.69
CA SER A 49 -20.26 22.01 -58.77
C SER A 49 -20.57 20.85 -59.74
N SER A 50 -21.36 19.88 -59.27
CA SER A 50 -22.26 18.97 -60.03
C SER A 50 -23.19 18.26 -59.02
N GLU A 51 -24.49 18.00 -59.20
CA GLU A 51 -25.26 17.41 -60.32
C GLU A 51 -24.91 15.92 -60.59
N THR A 52 -25.85 14.98 -60.81
CA THR A 52 -27.34 15.06 -60.92
C THR A 52 -28.05 13.75 -60.47
N SER A 53 -29.38 13.69 -60.66
CA SER A 53 -30.37 12.58 -60.53
C SER A 53 -29.91 11.13 -60.87
N ASN A 54 -30.62 10.02 -60.56
CA ASN A 54 -32.08 9.82 -60.71
C ASN A 54 -32.66 8.56 -59.98
N LYS A 55 -33.98 8.33 -60.15
CA LYS A 55 -34.85 7.37 -59.42
C LYS A 55 -34.91 5.96 -60.04
N LYS A 56 -35.18 4.93 -59.21
CA LYS A 56 -36.29 3.96 -59.42
C LYS A 56 -36.58 3.13 -58.15
N SER A 57 -37.72 2.42 -58.14
CA SER A 57 -38.35 1.80 -56.97
C SER A 57 -38.61 0.30 -57.17
N PHE A 58 -38.90 -0.43 -56.08
CA PHE A 58 -40.16 -1.20 -55.97
C PHE A 58 -40.50 -1.55 -54.50
N ARG A 59 -41.68 -2.13 -54.26
CA ARG A 59 -42.31 -2.29 -52.92
C ARG A 59 -42.05 -3.66 -52.28
N GLY A 60 -41.90 -3.68 -50.95
CA GLY A 60 -42.12 -4.86 -50.10
C GLY A 60 -42.61 -4.46 -48.70
N LYS A 61 -43.91 -4.59 -48.41
CA LYS A 61 -44.49 -4.28 -47.08
C LYS A 61 -44.64 -5.54 -46.23
N ARG A 62 -44.18 -5.52 -44.97
CA ARG A 62 -44.83 -6.19 -43.83
C ARG A 62 -44.67 -5.32 -42.58
N LYS A 63 -45.71 -5.27 -41.73
CA LYS A 63 -45.74 -4.49 -40.49
C LYS A 63 -45.27 -5.36 -39.31
N THR A 64 -44.61 -4.75 -38.33
CA THR A 64 -44.66 -5.22 -36.94
C THR A 64 -44.57 -4.01 -36.01
N LYS A 65 -45.03 -4.14 -34.76
CA LYS A 65 -45.39 -3.00 -33.90
C LYS A 65 -44.17 -2.35 -33.24
N SER A 66 -44.10 -1.03 -33.27
CA SER A 66 -43.37 -0.27 -32.25
C SER A 66 -44.06 -0.43 -30.88
N LYS A 67 -43.27 -0.55 -29.82
CA LYS A 67 -43.66 -0.19 -28.46
C LYS A 67 -42.72 0.94 -28.04
N GLU A 68 -43.27 2.11 -27.83
CA GLU A 68 -42.55 3.21 -27.20
C GLU A 68 -42.34 2.87 -25.71
N LYS A 69 -41.21 3.30 -25.15
CA LYS A 69 -41.01 3.45 -23.72
C LYS A 69 -40.85 4.95 -23.43
N PRO A 70 -41.41 5.48 -22.34
CA PRO A 70 -41.13 6.85 -21.92
C PRO A 70 -39.66 7.00 -21.55
N SER A 71 -39.14 8.22 -21.68
CA SER A 71 -37.78 8.58 -21.27
C SER A 71 -37.82 9.22 -19.88
N ASP A 72 -37.81 8.38 -18.84
CA ASP A 72 -37.69 8.85 -17.46
C ASP A 72 -36.34 9.54 -17.25
N LYS A 73 -36.38 10.86 -17.14
CA LYS A 73 -35.26 11.67 -16.65
C LYS A 73 -35.14 11.45 -15.14
N LEU A 74 -34.35 10.45 -14.75
CA LEU A 74 -33.84 10.32 -13.39
C LEU A 74 -33.08 11.60 -13.02
N ARG A 75 -33.75 12.50 -12.29
CA ARG A 75 -33.07 13.50 -11.48
C ARG A 75 -32.38 12.76 -10.34
N GLU A 76 -31.07 12.95 -10.21
CA GLU A 76 -30.37 12.57 -9.00
C GLU A 76 -30.92 13.42 -7.83
N PRO A 77 -31.22 12.83 -6.67
CA PRO A 77 -31.66 13.59 -5.51
C PRO A 77 -30.49 14.39 -4.95
N GLN A 78 -30.51 15.71 -5.13
CA GLN A 78 -29.59 16.62 -4.46
C GLN A 78 -29.95 16.69 -2.97
N ALA A 79 -29.30 15.85 -2.16
CA ALA A 79 -29.38 15.93 -0.71
C ALA A 79 -28.55 17.13 -0.23
N GLU A 80 -29.20 18.29 -0.07
CA GLU A 80 -28.60 19.48 0.54
C GLU A 80 -28.21 19.18 1.99
N THR A 81 -26.97 18.76 2.19
CA THR A 81 -26.44 18.44 3.51
C THR A 81 -26.04 19.74 4.18
N GLN A 82 -26.66 20.07 5.32
CA GLN A 82 -26.30 21.26 6.09
C GLN A 82 -24.90 21.08 6.68
N ASN A 83 -23.92 21.83 6.17
CA ASN A 83 -22.54 21.78 6.65
C ASN A 83 -22.42 22.47 8.02
N GLY A 84 -22.63 21.70 9.09
CA GLY A 84 -22.13 22.06 10.41
C GLY A 84 -20.60 22.20 10.36
N VAL A 85 -20.08 23.32 10.82
CA VAL A 85 -18.63 23.57 10.92
C VAL A 85 -18.12 22.94 12.21
N PHE A 86 -17.70 21.68 12.12
CA PHE A 86 -17.07 20.96 13.24
C PHE A 86 -15.67 21.51 13.52
N PRO A 87 -15.19 21.49 14.78
CA PRO A 87 -13.80 21.80 15.09
C PRO A 87 -12.86 20.84 14.34
N PRO A 88 -11.72 21.32 13.81
CA PRO A 88 -10.76 20.47 13.13
C PRO A 88 -10.15 19.46 14.09
N LEU A 89 -9.93 18.23 13.62
CA LEU A 89 -9.29 17.17 14.40
C LEU A 89 -7.85 17.54 14.76
N SER A 90 -7.47 17.33 16.01
CA SER A 90 -6.09 17.38 16.47
C SER A 90 -5.32 16.16 15.95
N LEU A 91 -4.74 16.31 14.76
CA LEU A 91 -4.05 15.27 14.00
C LEU A 91 -2.52 15.39 14.11
N ARG A 92 -1.85 14.25 14.30
CA ARG A 92 -0.42 14.06 14.04
C ARG A 92 -0.14 12.81 13.22
N VAL A 93 1.03 12.80 12.59
CA VAL A 93 1.58 11.69 11.81
C VAL A 93 3.03 11.50 12.21
N VAL A 94 3.38 10.33 12.75
CA VAL A 94 4.76 10.00 13.16
C VAL A 94 5.40 9.10 12.12
N ASP A 95 6.60 9.46 11.64
CA ASP A 95 7.40 8.62 10.75
C ASP A 95 8.90 8.69 11.09
N THR A 96 9.59 7.55 11.08
CA THR A 96 11.03 7.42 11.39
C THR A 96 11.90 8.39 10.58
N TYR A 97 11.50 8.70 9.35
CA TYR A 97 12.26 9.55 8.43
C TYR A 97 11.85 11.03 8.49
N GLY A 98 10.68 11.35 9.06
CA GLY A 98 10.16 12.72 9.16
C GLY A 98 9.76 13.36 7.82
N GLU A 99 9.79 12.62 6.72
CA GLU A 99 9.45 13.09 5.37
C GLU A 99 8.38 12.20 4.73
N TRP A 100 7.30 12.81 4.23
CA TRP A 100 6.20 12.13 3.59
C TRP A 100 6.66 11.23 2.43
N THR A 101 6.31 9.95 2.50
CA THR A 101 6.65 8.89 1.53
C THR A 101 8.15 8.61 1.35
N ALA A 102 9.04 9.08 2.23
CA ALA A 102 10.50 8.91 2.08
C ALA A 102 10.95 7.44 1.97
N LEU A 103 10.44 6.54 2.82
CA LEU A 103 10.71 5.10 2.74
C LEU A 103 10.26 4.48 1.40
N TRP A 104 9.17 4.99 0.83
CA TRP A 104 8.64 4.54 -0.46
C TRP A 104 9.51 5.04 -1.63
N GLU A 105 9.96 6.30 -1.58
CA GLU A 105 10.92 6.85 -2.55
C GLU A 105 12.28 6.13 -2.47
N SER A 106 12.75 5.81 -1.25
CA SER A 106 13.92 4.98 -0.98
C SER A 106 13.81 3.62 -1.67
N GLN A 107 12.75 2.86 -1.37
CA GLN A 107 12.50 1.52 -1.95
C GLN A 107 12.50 1.52 -3.49
N PHE A 108 11.80 2.47 -4.11
CA PHE A 108 11.73 2.56 -5.56
C PHE A 108 13.04 3.01 -6.20
N THR A 109 13.84 3.84 -5.50
CA THR A 109 15.17 4.27 -5.95
C THR A 109 16.19 3.14 -5.82
N ALA A 110 16.24 2.45 -4.67
CA ALA A 110 17.18 1.38 -4.38
C ALA A 110 17.02 0.18 -5.32
N LEU A 111 15.78 -0.14 -5.74
CA LEU A 111 15.48 -1.21 -6.71
C LEU A 111 15.44 -0.73 -8.18
N ASN A 112 15.78 0.54 -8.44
CA ASN A 112 15.71 1.17 -9.78
C ASN A 112 14.37 0.90 -10.50
N ILE A 113 13.26 1.14 -9.81
CA ILE A 113 11.92 0.90 -10.33
C ILE A 113 11.51 2.11 -11.20
N PRO A 114 11.25 1.95 -12.51
CA PRO A 114 11.05 3.09 -13.42
C PRO A 114 9.65 3.69 -13.35
N HIS A 115 8.62 2.88 -13.08
CA HIS A 115 7.22 3.28 -13.03
C HIS A 115 6.43 2.38 -12.07
N LEU A 116 5.27 2.86 -11.60
CA LEU A 116 4.37 2.09 -10.76
C LEU A 116 3.71 0.94 -11.55
N ARG A 117 3.06 0.01 -10.83
CA ARG A 117 2.10 -0.96 -11.41
C ARG A 117 0.65 -0.52 -11.25
N SER A 118 0.39 0.51 -10.46
CA SER A 118 -0.86 1.28 -10.49
C SER A 118 -0.91 2.16 -11.74
N HIS A 119 -2.09 2.33 -12.34
CA HIS A 119 -2.33 3.27 -13.44
C HIS A 119 -2.86 4.61 -12.92
N THR A 120 -2.96 5.62 -13.80
CA THR A 120 -3.21 7.03 -13.40
C THR A 120 -4.51 7.34 -12.64
N MET A 121 -5.45 6.39 -12.50
CA MET A 121 -6.67 6.54 -11.67
C MET A 121 -6.51 5.99 -10.24
N VAL A 122 -5.37 5.35 -9.93
CA VAL A 122 -5.07 4.70 -8.64
C VAL A 122 -3.91 5.44 -7.98
N HIS A 123 -4.25 6.47 -7.21
CA HIS A 123 -3.35 7.47 -6.64
C HIS A 123 -3.79 7.91 -5.25
N THR A 124 -2.97 8.73 -4.57
CA THR A 124 -3.18 9.14 -3.17
C THR A 124 -4.18 10.29 -2.95
N ASP A 125 -4.57 11.07 -3.96
CA ASP A 125 -5.62 12.07 -3.78
C ASP A 125 -6.98 11.38 -3.60
N PRO A 126 -7.73 11.66 -2.50
CA PRO A 126 -8.98 10.96 -2.20
C PRO A 126 -10.23 11.68 -2.75
N HIS A 127 -10.12 12.93 -3.19
CA HIS A 127 -11.25 13.76 -3.60
C HIS A 127 -11.44 13.84 -5.11
N ASN A 128 -10.35 13.96 -5.89
CA ASN A 128 -10.41 14.02 -7.35
C ASN A 128 -9.74 12.80 -8.00
N LYS A 129 -10.57 11.90 -8.58
CA LYS A 129 -10.14 10.68 -9.30
C LYS A 129 -9.32 10.92 -10.59
N LYS A 130 -9.09 12.19 -10.96
CA LYS A 130 -8.24 12.61 -12.08
C LYS A 130 -7.05 13.45 -11.62
N ALA A 131 -6.82 13.64 -10.32
CA ALA A 131 -5.81 14.56 -9.81
C ALA A 131 -4.41 14.33 -10.42
N LEU A 132 -3.99 13.08 -10.59
CA LEU A 132 -2.71 12.75 -11.22
C LEU A 132 -2.69 13.05 -12.73
N GLN A 133 -3.81 12.89 -13.44
CA GLN A 133 -3.93 13.19 -14.87
C GLN A 133 -3.95 14.70 -15.13
N GLU A 134 -4.62 15.45 -14.26
CA GLU A 134 -4.60 16.92 -14.24
C GLU A 134 -3.21 17.44 -13.89
N PHE A 135 -2.53 16.84 -12.89
CA PHE A 135 -1.15 17.16 -12.53
C PHE A 135 -0.17 16.91 -13.69
N VAL A 136 -0.26 15.76 -14.37
CA VAL A 136 0.53 15.47 -15.59
C VAL A 136 0.28 16.52 -16.67
N SER A 137 -0.98 16.83 -16.94
CA SER A 137 -1.38 17.76 -18.01
C SER A 137 -0.92 19.19 -17.71
N LYS A 138 -1.11 19.65 -16.47
CA LYS A 138 -0.72 20.99 -15.98
C LYS A 138 0.79 21.24 -16.09
N HIS A 139 1.61 20.22 -15.86
CA HIS A 139 3.07 20.33 -15.88
C HIS A 139 3.72 19.78 -17.17
N GLY A 140 2.93 19.37 -18.17
CA GLY A 140 3.43 18.86 -19.45
C GLY A 140 4.12 17.48 -19.39
N ARG A 141 3.97 16.73 -18.29
CA ARG A 141 4.78 15.52 -17.96
C ARG A 141 4.29 14.24 -18.63
N THR A 142 3.55 14.33 -19.73
CA THR A 142 2.92 13.18 -20.41
C THR A 142 3.93 12.14 -20.91
N ALA A 143 5.19 12.53 -21.14
CA ALA A 143 6.27 11.61 -21.51
C ALA A 143 6.69 10.64 -20.39
N GLU A 144 6.38 10.94 -19.12
CA GLU A 144 6.63 10.05 -17.97
C GLU A 144 5.49 9.04 -17.74
N LEU A 145 4.51 8.98 -18.64
CA LEU A 145 3.45 7.98 -18.61
C LEU A 145 3.79 6.78 -19.52
N HIS A 146 4.12 5.64 -18.91
CA HIS A 146 4.38 4.40 -19.63
C HIS A 146 3.07 3.73 -20.09
N SER A 147 2.83 3.68 -21.40
CA SER A 147 1.70 2.95 -22.00
C SER A 147 1.99 1.46 -22.12
N LEU A 148 1.17 0.62 -21.49
CA LEU A 148 1.24 -0.82 -21.68
C LEU A 148 0.83 -1.23 -23.12
N PRO A 149 1.48 -2.25 -23.70
CA PRO A 149 1.14 -2.75 -25.04
C PRO A 149 -0.21 -3.48 -25.05
N ASP A 150 -0.98 -3.33 -26.13
CA ASP A 150 -2.29 -3.97 -26.32
C ASP A 150 -2.23 -5.51 -26.25
N GLN A 151 -1.10 -6.10 -26.64
CA GLN A 151 -0.86 -7.54 -26.67
C GLN A 151 0.58 -7.84 -26.24
N ILE A 152 0.77 -8.92 -25.48
CA ILE A 152 2.07 -9.42 -25.05
C ILE A 152 2.13 -10.91 -25.39
N TYR A 153 3.14 -11.31 -26.16
CA TYR A 153 3.37 -12.70 -26.57
C TYR A 153 4.72 -13.18 -26.06
N ILE A 154 4.75 -13.68 -24.82
CA ILE A 154 5.92 -14.38 -24.29
C ILE A 154 5.74 -15.86 -24.64
N LEU A 155 6.44 -16.28 -25.70
CA LEU A 155 6.56 -17.68 -26.12
C LEU A 155 7.85 -18.22 -25.51
N ASP A 156 7.72 -18.85 -24.35
CA ASP A 156 8.85 -19.30 -23.54
C ASP A 156 8.40 -20.43 -22.61
N GLU A 157 8.81 -21.66 -22.90
CA GLU A 157 8.25 -22.89 -22.31
C GLU A 157 8.59 -23.04 -20.82
N ASN A 158 9.63 -22.35 -20.35
CA ASN A 158 10.02 -22.31 -18.93
C ASN A 158 9.26 -21.25 -18.12
N THR A 159 8.52 -20.34 -18.77
CA THR A 159 7.70 -19.32 -18.10
C THR A 159 6.26 -19.78 -17.92
N PHE A 160 5.69 -19.56 -16.74
CA PHE A 160 4.27 -19.76 -16.51
C PHE A 160 3.53 -18.41 -16.60
N PHE A 161 3.10 -18.07 -17.82
CA PHE A 161 2.27 -16.90 -18.09
C PHE A 161 0.84 -17.15 -17.55
N ASN A 162 0.68 -16.96 -16.23
CA ASN A 162 -0.54 -17.18 -15.44
C ASN A 162 -1.66 -16.19 -15.81
N ASP A 163 -1.27 -15.06 -16.41
CA ASP A 163 -2.11 -14.06 -17.06
C ASP A 163 -2.76 -14.68 -18.32
N MET A 164 -3.92 -15.32 -18.14
CA MET A 164 -4.67 -16.11 -19.15
C MET A 164 -5.28 -15.27 -20.29
N ARG A 165 -4.64 -14.16 -20.65
CA ARG A 165 -5.03 -13.13 -21.66
C ARG A 165 -5.51 -13.67 -23.02
N LEU A 166 -5.27 -14.94 -23.36
CA LEU A 166 -5.88 -15.63 -24.51
C LEU A 166 -6.13 -17.13 -24.26
N GLY A 167 -7.37 -17.47 -23.88
CA GLY A 167 -7.89 -18.83 -24.09
C GLY A 167 -7.88 -19.23 -25.57
N LYS A 168 -7.66 -20.51 -25.90
CA LYS A 168 -7.47 -21.00 -27.29
C LYS A 168 -8.61 -20.61 -28.28
N LYS A 169 -9.83 -20.36 -27.78
CA LYS A 169 -10.99 -19.90 -28.59
C LYS A 169 -10.95 -18.41 -28.96
N GLU A 170 -10.28 -17.58 -28.16
CA GLU A 170 -10.35 -16.11 -28.28
C GLU A 170 -9.27 -15.51 -29.20
N ARG A 171 -8.27 -16.32 -29.59
CA ARG A 171 -7.24 -16.00 -30.60
C ARG A 171 -7.79 -15.46 -31.94
N LYS A 172 -9.09 -15.61 -32.21
CA LYS A 172 -9.78 -15.08 -33.41
C LYS A 172 -10.55 -13.76 -33.20
N ARG A 173 -10.70 -13.26 -31.96
CA ARG A 173 -11.48 -12.03 -31.65
C ARG A 173 -10.65 -10.75 -31.62
N LEU A 174 -9.31 -10.85 -31.64
CA LEU A 174 -8.39 -9.72 -31.52
C LEU A 174 -8.22 -8.84 -32.77
N ASN A 175 -8.91 -9.11 -33.89
CA ASN A 175 -8.91 -8.24 -35.07
C ASN A 175 -9.84 -7.01 -34.91
N ILE A 176 -9.71 -6.32 -33.77
CA ILE A 176 -10.29 -4.99 -33.54
C ILE A 176 -9.12 -4.02 -33.37
N THR A 177 -9.04 -3.02 -34.24
CA THR A 177 -7.99 -2.00 -34.22
C THR A 177 -8.14 -1.13 -32.96
N SER A 178 -7.38 -1.47 -31.91
CA SER A 178 -7.50 -0.87 -30.58
C SER A 178 -7.26 0.64 -30.58
N THR A 179 -8.14 1.37 -29.90
CA THR A 179 -8.02 2.81 -29.63
C THR A 179 -7.33 3.10 -28.29
N LEU A 180 -6.95 2.08 -27.50
CA LEU A 180 -6.46 2.22 -26.12
C LEU A 180 -5.19 3.09 -26.02
N LYS A 181 -4.34 3.10 -27.06
CA LYS A 181 -3.14 3.97 -27.16
C LYS A 181 -3.40 5.48 -27.06
N LYS A 182 -4.64 5.93 -26.95
CA LYS A 182 -5.03 7.34 -26.74
C LYS A 182 -5.62 7.64 -25.35
N SER A 183 -5.74 6.66 -24.45
CA SER A 183 -6.36 6.84 -23.12
C SER A 183 -5.31 7.06 -22.01
N LEU A 184 -5.25 8.29 -21.49
CA LEU A 184 -4.39 8.62 -20.33
C LEU A 184 -4.77 7.86 -19.04
N LEU A 185 -5.99 7.30 -18.97
CA LEU A 185 -6.55 6.60 -17.80
C LEU A 185 -5.78 5.33 -17.40
N PHE A 186 -5.04 4.76 -18.35
CA PHE A 186 -4.50 3.40 -18.28
C PHE A 186 -2.99 3.31 -18.51
N ASN A 187 -2.30 4.45 -18.52
CA ASN A 187 -0.84 4.48 -18.46
C ASN A 187 -0.37 4.28 -17.00
N LEU A 188 0.86 3.76 -16.86
CA LEU A 188 1.55 3.65 -15.59
C LEU A 188 2.42 4.91 -15.37
N PRO A 189 2.31 5.65 -14.26
CA PRO A 189 3.13 6.83 -14.01
C PRO A 189 4.55 6.42 -13.64
N GLY A 190 5.53 7.17 -14.17
CA GLY A 190 6.93 7.08 -13.77
C GLY A 190 7.12 7.37 -12.28
N THR A 191 8.12 6.76 -11.67
CA THR A 191 8.38 6.86 -10.22
C THR A 191 8.56 8.31 -9.77
N ARG A 192 9.36 9.11 -10.49
CA ARG A 192 9.60 10.53 -10.18
C ARG A 192 8.30 11.34 -10.28
N LEU A 193 7.52 11.16 -11.35
CA LEU A 193 6.19 11.75 -11.50
C LEU A 193 5.25 11.45 -10.32
N SER A 194 5.26 10.23 -9.78
CA SER A 194 4.45 9.89 -8.59
C SER A 194 4.97 10.51 -7.30
N VAL A 195 6.30 10.54 -7.07
CA VAL A 195 6.92 11.24 -5.93
C VAL A 195 6.55 12.73 -5.94
N ASP A 196 6.67 13.38 -7.09
CA ASP A 196 6.40 14.81 -7.22
C ASP A 196 4.89 15.10 -7.09
N PHE A 197 4.02 14.16 -7.49
CA PHE A 197 2.59 14.23 -7.21
C PHE A 197 2.26 14.10 -5.72
N PHE A 198 2.96 13.22 -4.99
CA PHE A 198 2.81 13.11 -3.52
C PHE A 198 3.22 14.41 -2.83
N LYS A 199 4.35 15.01 -3.23
CA LYS A 199 4.83 16.28 -2.68
C LYS A 199 3.86 17.43 -2.98
N ALA A 200 3.34 17.51 -4.21
CA ALA A 200 2.28 18.46 -4.59
C ALA A 200 0.87 18.14 -4.01
N GLN A 201 0.72 17.01 -3.30
CA GLN A 201 -0.45 16.71 -2.46
C GLN A 201 -0.21 17.16 -1.02
N VAL A 202 0.97 16.87 -0.45
CA VAL A 202 1.41 17.35 0.86
C VAL A 202 1.30 18.87 0.97
N GLU A 203 1.83 19.61 -0.01
CA GLU A 203 1.69 21.08 -0.10
C GLU A 203 0.22 21.52 -0.12
N ARG A 204 -0.63 20.86 -0.92
CA ARG A 204 -2.04 21.20 -1.13
C ARG A 204 -2.90 21.04 0.13
N TYR A 205 -2.60 20.04 0.94
CA TYR A 205 -3.30 19.74 2.19
C TYR A 205 -2.51 20.22 3.44
N MET A 206 -1.41 20.97 3.24
CA MET A 206 -0.51 21.50 4.29
C MET A 206 0.03 20.43 5.26
N LEU A 207 0.26 19.21 4.78
CA LEU A 207 0.50 18.03 5.62
C LEU A 207 1.88 17.99 6.28
N ASP A 208 2.80 18.88 5.91
CA ASP A 208 4.06 19.08 6.65
C ASP A 208 3.80 19.51 8.10
N LYS A 209 2.68 20.21 8.36
CA LYS A 209 2.33 20.74 9.69
C LYS A 209 1.86 19.67 10.70
N VAL A 210 1.54 18.46 10.22
CA VAL A 210 1.13 17.33 11.08
C VAL A 210 2.20 16.25 11.18
N MET A 211 3.29 16.35 10.40
CA MET A 211 4.40 15.39 10.41
C MET A 211 5.30 15.61 11.63
N VAL A 212 5.64 14.51 12.30
CA VAL A 212 6.59 14.41 13.41
C VAL A 212 7.61 13.36 13.02
N LYS A 213 8.91 13.69 13.12
CA LYS A 213 9.96 12.68 12.97
C LYS A 213 10.02 11.84 14.24
N GLY A 214 9.90 10.53 14.14
CA GLY A 214 10.10 9.62 15.26
C GLY A 214 9.83 8.16 14.90
N THR A 215 10.53 7.24 15.55
CA THR A 215 10.21 5.81 15.50
C THR A 215 9.33 5.48 16.70
N VAL A 216 8.11 5.00 16.47
CA VAL A 216 7.29 4.42 17.55
C VAL A 216 7.87 3.06 17.92
N GLU A 217 7.93 2.76 19.22
CA GLU A 217 8.35 1.45 19.74
C GLU A 217 7.24 0.70 20.48
N ARG A 218 6.33 1.41 21.17
CA ARG A 218 5.17 0.81 21.87
C ARG A 218 3.88 1.61 21.64
N ILE A 219 2.77 0.89 21.54
CA ILE A 219 1.40 1.44 21.56
C ILE A 219 0.71 0.79 22.77
N ILE A 220 0.52 1.56 23.84
CA ILE A 220 -0.05 1.10 25.09
C ILE A 220 -1.49 1.66 25.16
N PRO A 221 -2.54 0.82 25.22
CA PRO A 221 -3.88 1.31 25.54
C PRO A 221 -3.93 1.72 27.02
N VAL A 222 -4.63 2.80 27.33
CA VAL A 222 -5.02 3.17 28.69
C VAL A 222 -6.54 3.24 28.73
N THR A 223 -7.14 2.53 29.68
CA THR A 223 -8.60 2.41 29.80
C THR A 223 -9.17 3.31 30.88
N GLU A 224 -10.49 3.43 30.95
CA GLU A 224 -11.16 4.37 31.86
C GLU A 224 -10.85 4.06 33.35
N ASP A 225 -10.72 2.78 33.71
CA ASP A 225 -10.37 2.36 35.08
C ASP A 225 -8.86 2.55 35.37
N GLU A 226 -8.00 2.28 34.38
CA GLU A 226 -6.53 2.42 34.51
C GLU A 226 -6.09 3.89 34.55
N ASP A 227 -6.75 4.79 33.82
CA ASP A 227 -6.45 6.22 33.84
C ASP A 227 -7.03 6.92 35.07
N LEU A 228 -7.92 6.26 35.84
CA LEU A 228 -8.34 6.74 37.16
C LEU A 228 -7.32 6.31 38.21
N ILE A 229 -6.77 5.09 38.14
CA ILE A 229 -5.68 4.67 39.00
C ILE A 229 -4.41 5.49 38.72
N GLU A 230 -4.08 5.79 37.46
CA GLU A 230 -2.97 6.72 37.14
C GLU A 230 -3.29 8.18 37.50
N GLU A 231 -4.56 8.58 37.67
CA GLU A 231 -4.92 9.91 38.19
C GLU A 231 -4.90 9.92 39.74
N GLU A 232 -5.22 8.82 40.41
CA GLU A 232 -5.12 8.64 41.87
C GLU A 232 -3.64 8.45 42.31
N GLU A 233 -2.82 7.71 41.56
CA GLU A 233 -1.36 7.58 41.79
C GLU A 233 -0.61 8.89 41.47
N GLU A 234 -0.98 9.66 40.43
CA GLU A 234 -0.41 11.00 40.17
C GLU A 234 -0.87 12.04 41.24
N GLU A 235 -2.05 11.89 41.86
CA GLU A 235 -2.49 12.75 43.00
C GLU A 235 -1.84 12.31 44.33
N GLU A 236 -1.63 11.02 44.59
CA GLU A 236 -0.87 10.54 45.77
C GLU A 236 0.63 10.92 45.69
N GLU A 237 1.29 10.85 44.53
CA GLU A 237 2.68 11.35 44.37
C GLU A 237 2.78 12.90 44.50
N GLU A 238 1.77 13.68 44.07
CA GLU A 238 1.76 15.15 44.30
C GLU A 238 1.43 15.50 45.76
N GLU A 239 0.60 14.73 46.48
CA GLU A 239 0.40 14.89 47.94
C GLU A 239 1.65 14.45 48.74
N GLU A 240 2.37 13.38 48.35
CA GLU A 240 3.67 13.02 48.96
C GLU A 240 4.78 14.07 48.69
N GLU A 241 4.84 14.72 47.51
CA GLU A 241 5.79 15.84 47.26
C GLU A 241 5.41 17.13 48.03
N GLU A 242 4.12 17.44 48.23
CA GLU A 242 3.71 18.56 49.11
C GLU A 242 3.92 18.23 50.61
N GLU A 243 3.73 16.98 51.05
CA GLU A 243 4.07 16.55 52.42
C GLU A 243 5.60 16.50 52.64
N GLU A 244 6.45 16.11 51.67
CA GLU A 244 7.92 16.28 51.81
C GLU A 244 8.36 17.76 51.90
N GLU A 245 7.67 18.71 51.25
CA GLU A 245 7.94 20.16 51.43
C GLU A 245 7.45 20.71 52.80
N GLU A 246 6.43 20.10 53.45
CA GLU A 246 6.03 20.46 54.83
C GLU A 246 6.80 19.67 55.93
N GLU A 247 7.25 18.44 55.68
CA GLU A 247 8.08 17.64 56.61
C GLU A 247 9.53 18.15 56.74
N GLU A 248 10.05 18.99 55.82
CA GLU A 248 11.26 19.79 56.10
C GLU A 248 11.07 20.79 57.29
N GLU A 249 9.83 21.03 57.78
CA GLU A 249 9.57 21.78 59.03
C GLU A 249 9.19 20.92 60.28
N GLU A 250 8.62 19.69 60.16
CA GLU A 250 8.26 18.84 61.34
C GLU A 250 8.59 17.32 61.20
N GLU A 251 9.82 16.89 61.57
CA GLU A 251 10.19 15.47 61.80
C GLU A 251 9.46 14.85 63.03
N GLU A 252 8.78 13.68 62.93
CA GLU A 252 8.87 12.50 63.87
C GLU A 252 7.86 11.31 63.63
N GLU A 253 8.39 10.14 63.23
CA GLU A 253 8.06 8.72 63.62
C GLU A 253 6.89 7.84 63.03
N GLU A 254 7.29 6.90 62.14
CA GLU A 254 7.10 5.40 62.13
C GLU A 254 5.78 4.63 61.68
N GLU A 255 5.97 3.70 60.70
CA GLU A 255 5.56 2.25 60.49
C GLU A 255 4.25 1.63 61.10
N GLU A 256 3.61 0.49 60.74
CA GLU A 256 3.74 -0.76 59.89
C GLU A 256 2.29 -1.10 59.33
N GLU A 257 1.86 -2.10 58.52
CA GLU A 257 2.22 -3.48 58.07
C GLU A 257 1.62 -3.72 56.64
N GLU A 258 2.26 -4.49 55.75
CA GLU A 258 1.69 -4.91 54.43
C GLU A 258 0.39 -5.74 54.56
N ASN A 259 -0.44 -5.85 53.50
CA ASN A 259 -1.29 -7.05 53.30
C ASN A 259 -1.60 -7.36 51.82
N GLN A 260 -1.22 -8.56 51.35
CA GLN A 260 -1.53 -9.06 50.00
C GLN A 260 -2.69 -10.07 50.00
N THR A 261 -3.65 -9.94 49.06
CA THR A 261 -4.57 -11.02 48.71
C THR A 261 -4.68 -11.23 47.20
N ASN A 262 -4.58 -12.49 46.76
CA ASN A 262 -4.63 -12.88 45.34
C ASN A 262 -6.08 -13.07 44.86
N ASP A 263 -6.47 -12.46 43.74
CA ASP A 263 -7.60 -12.95 42.91
C ASP A 263 -7.10 -13.41 41.52
N VAL A 264 -7.51 -14.62 41.12
CA VAL A 264 -7.16 -15.26 39.84
C VAL A 264 -8.44 -15.77 39.14
N THR A 265 -9.57 -15.13 39.44
CA THR A 265 -10.94 -15.63 39.21
C THR A 265 -11.87 -14.62 38.53
N GLU A 266 -11.68 -13.31 38.71
CA GLU A 266 -12.57 -12.28 38.11
C GLU A 266 -12.38 -12.09 36.59
N ARG A 267 -11.17 -12.33 36.06
CA ARG A 267 -10.72 -12.18 34.65
C ARG A 267 -11.52 -12.95 33.57
N LYS A 268 -12.67 -13.54 33.91
CA LYS A 268 -13.64 -14.20 33.01
C LYS A 268 -15.04 -13.59 33.05
N ARG A 269 -15.27 -12.47 33.75
CA ARG A 269 -16.57 -11.75 33.78
C ARG A 269 -16.50 -10.30 33.33
N GLU A 270 -15.37 -9.63 33.46
CA GLU A 270 -15.20 -8.20 33.17
C GLU A 270 -15.10 -7.87 31.66
N GLN A 271 -15.06 -8.86 30.78
CA GLN A 271 -15.03 -8.66 29.31
C GLN A 271 -16.32 -8.02 28.73
N ALA A 272 -17.23 -7.55 29.59
CA ALA A 272 -18.36 -6.71 29.23
C ALA A 272 -18.01 -5.23 29.46
N HIS A 273 -17.41 -4.60 28.43
CA HIS A 273 -17.26 -3.15 28.22
C HIS A 273 -15.96 -2.41 28.62
N LYS A 274 -14.82 -3.08 28.86
CA LYS A 274 -13.50 -2.38 28.91
C LYS A 274 -13.29 -1.51 27.66
N THR A 275 -12.99 -0.22 27.85
CA THR A 275 -12.88 0.82 26.80
C THR A 275 -11.60 1.63 26.95
N VAL A 276 -10.95 1.94 25.82
CA VAL A 276 -9.72 2.77 25.78
C VAL A 276 -10.08 4.25 25.87
N ARG A 277 -9.60 4.93 26.92
CA ARG A 277 -9.72 6.38 27.13
C ARG A 277 -8.75 7.13 26.19
N TYR A 278 -7.52 6.63 26.04
CA TYR A 278 -6.57 6.97 24.97
C TYR A 278 -5.42 5.94 24.89
N PHE A 279 -4.50 6.11 23.92
CA PHE A 279 -3.26 5.33 23.83
C PHE A 279 -2.05 6.19 24.23
N ARG A 280 -1.15 5.65 25.08
CA ARG A 280 0.22 6.16 25.25
C ARG A 280 1.08 5.56 24.14
N VAL A 281 1.60 6.40 23.25
CA VAL A 281 2.45 5.97 22.13
C VAL A 281 3.87 6.45 22.38
N GLN A 282 4.76 5.51 22.70
CA GLN A 282 6.14 5.78 23.10
C GLN A 282 7.06 5.78 21.88
N LEU A 283 7.90 6.81 21.75
CA LEU A 283 8.92 6.95 20.71
C LEU A 283 10.29 6.52 21.21
N GLN A 284 11.13 6.02 20.29
CA GLN A 284 12.52 5.61 20.53
C GLN A 284 13.42 6.71 21.13
N GLU A 285 13.04 7.98 20.94
CA GLU A 285 13.75 9.15 21.47
C GLU A 285 13.23 9.58 22.87
N GLY A 286 12.36 8.77 23.50
CA GLY A 286 11.81 8.98 24.86
C GLY A 286 10.49 9.76 24.92
N GLU A 287 10.14 10.50 23.86
CA GLU A 287 8.89 11.25 23.76
C GLU A 287 7.66 10.32 23.81
N VAL A 288 6.62 10.72 24.57
CA VAL A 288 5.34 9.99 24.67
C VAL A 288 4.20 10.87 24.15
N LEU A 289 3.39 10.32 23.26
CA LEU A 289 2.20 10.97 22.71
C LEU A 289 0.92 10.30 23.24
N LYS A 290 0.11 11.02 24.05
CA LYS A 290 -1.25 10.59 24.44
C LYS A 290 -2.22 10.86 23.27
N ALA A 291 -2.94 9.86 22.75
CA ALA A 291 -3.84 10.02 21.59
C ALA A 291 -5.10 9.13 21.67
N ARG A 292 -6.30 9.70 21.46
CA ARG A 292 -7.59 9.01 21.53
C ARG A 292 -7.75 7.89 20.50
N GLN A 293 -7.31 8.13 19.27
CA GLN A 293 -7.44 7.18 18.16
C GLN A 293 -6.09 7.03 17.46
N VAL A 294 -5.65 5.79 17.21
CA VAL A 294 -4.36 5.50 16.58
C VAL A 294 -4.59 4.78 15.25
N VAL A 295 -3.78 5.07 14.22
CA VAL A 295 -3.87 4.41 12.91
C VAL A 295 -2.52 3.86 12.48
N MET A 296 -2.40 2.54 12.37
CA MET A 296 -1.18 1.87 11.93
C MET A 296 -1.10 1.78 10.40
N ALA A 297 -0.15 2.50 9.81
CA ALA A 297 0.09 2.59 8.36
C ALA A 297 1.55 2.27 7.95
N THR A 298 2.32 1.64 8.85
CA THR A 298 3.76 1.29 8.74
C THR A 298 4.11 0.42 7.52
N GLY A 299 3.23 -0.53 7.17
CA GLY A 299 3.44 -1.45 6.06
C GLY A 299 4.42 -2.59 6.36
N PRO A 300 4.65 -3.50 5.39
CA PRO A 300 5.40 -4.75 5.59
C PRO A 300 6.92 -4.55 5.49
N THR A 301 7.44 -3.52 6.16
CA THR A 301 8.77 -2.96 5.89
C THR A 301 9.82 -3.30 6.95
N GLN A 302 9.42 -3.61 8.19
CA GLN A 302 10.35 -3.94 9.28
C GLN A 302 11.18 -5.20 8.97
N ALA A 303 12.46 -5.18 9.35
CA ALA A 303 13.37 -6.32 9.20
C ALA A 303 12.87 -7.60 9.92
N GLN A 304 12.19 -7.45 11.06
CA GLN A 304 11.59 -8.55 11.83
C GLN A 304 10.55 -9.35 11.03
N MET A 305 9.90 -8.74 10.03
CA MET A 305 8.90 -9.41 9.17
C MET A 305 9.51 -10.18 7.99
N ALA A 306 10.83 -10.21 7.83
CA ALA A 306 11.51 -10.87 6.72
C ALA A 306 11.23 -12.39 6.70
N ASN A 307 10.85 -12.92 5.54
CA ASN A 307 10.61 -14.35 5.35
C ASN A 307 11.94 -15.09 5.11
N ILE A 308 12.76 -15.19 6.15
CA ILE A 308 14.05 -15.88 6.13
C ILE A 308 13.85 -17.40 5.98
N PRO A 309 14.45 -18.06 4.96
CA PRO A 309 14.39 -19.52 4.83
C PRO A 309 15.08 -20.25 5.99
N SER A 310 14.56 -21.40 6.38
CA SER A 310 15.10 -22.20 7.50
C SER A 310 16.55 -22.62 7.33
N TRP A 311 17.02 -22.88 6.10
CA TRP A 311 18.42 -23.24 5.83
C TRP A 311 19.41 -22.14 6.22
N VAL A 312 18.99 -20.86 6.27
CA VAL A 312 19.83 -19.75 6.73
C VAL A 312 20.09 -19.86 8.24
N GLN A 313 19.09 -20.33 8.99
CA GLN A 313 19.18 -20.60 10.42
C GLN A 313 19.93 -21.91 10.74
N SER A 314 20.35 -22.65 9.70
CA SER A 314 21.11 -23.91 9.80
C SER A 314 22.57 -23.76 9.34
N ILE A 315 23.04 -22.54 9.07
CA ILE A 315 24.44 -22.26 8.78
C ILE A 315 25.21 -22.25 10.12
N GLU A 316 26.19 -23.14 10.27
CA GLU A 316 27.01 -23.23 11.49
C GLU A 316 28.25 -22.31 11.44
N GLU A 317 28.73 -21.96 10.24
CA GLU A 317 29.87 -21.06 10.08
C GLU A 317 29.50 -19.59 10.28
N GLN A 318 30.43 -18.79 10.83
CA GLN A 318 30.32 -17.33 10.80
C GLN A 318 30.67 -16.81 9.40
N TYR A 319 29.85 -15.94 8.84
CA TYR A 319 30.04 -15.32 7.54
C TYR A 319 29.91 -13.78 7.64
N PRO A 320 30.51 -13.01 6.73
CA PRO A 320 30.31 -11.56 6.69
C PRO A 320 28.84 -11.24 6.36
N GLU A 321 28.18 -10.36 7.13
CA GLU A 321 26.74 -10.10 6.99
C GLU A 321 26.40 -9.54 5.59
N GLU A 322 27.31 -8.80 4.96
CA GLU A 322 27.14 -8.30 3.61
C GLU A 322 27.14 -9.39 2.52
N ARG A 323 27.52 -10.63 2.84
CA ARG A 323 27.58 -11.76 1.89
C ARG A 323 26.28 -12.57 1.80
N LEU A 324 25.34 -12.40 2.74
CA LEU A 324 24.00 -12.99 2.70
C LEU A 324 22.99 -11.99 3.28
N GLN A 325 22.24 -11.34 2.38
CA GLN A 325 21.35 -10.23 2.72
C GLN A 325 19.90 -10.48 2.29
N HIS A 326 18.94 -10.01 3.08
CA HIS A 326 17.52 -10.01 2.69
C HIS A 326 17.15 -8.66 2.09
N THR A 327 16.32 -8.65 1.05
CA THR A 327 15.99 -7.42 0.29
C THR A 327 15.29 -6.33 1.11
N VAL A 328 14.96 -6.59 2.39
CA VAL A 328 14.56 -5.58 3.37
C VAL A 328 15.68 -4.58 3.69
N GLN A 329 16.96 -5.01 3.74
CA GLN A 329 18.10 -4.12 3.97
C GLN A 329 18.17 -3.04 2.89
N LEU A 330 17.94 -3.40 1.61
CA LEU A 330 17.83 -2.46 0.48
C LEU A 330 16.73 -1.41 0.65
N MET A 331 15.65 -1.71 1.38
CA MET A 331 14.49 -0.82 1.51
C MET A 331 14.79 0.40 2.39
N HIS A 332 15.65 0.24 3.39
CA HIS A 332 16.02 1.31 4.34
C HIS A 332 17.23 2.14 3.90
N CYS A 333 17.84 1.84 2.75
CA CYS A 333 18.99 2.57 2.20
C CYS A 333 18.64 3.98 1.69
N LEU A 334 18.52 4.94 2.62
CA LEU A 334 18.29 6.34 2.30
C LEU A 334 19.39 6.91 1.37
N PRO A 335 19.01 7.58 0.26
CA PRO A 335 19.96 8.40 -0.49
C PRO A 335 20.27 9.70 0.29
N ASN A 336 21.35 9.70 1.07
CA ASN A 336 21.79 10.77 1.99
C ASN A 336 21.37 12.21 1.58
N SER A 337 20.37 12.75 2.28
CA SER A 337 19.88 14.11 2.06
C SER A 337 20.81 15.15 2.70
N LYS A 338 21.67 15.73 1.86
CA LYS A 338 22.31 17.06 2.08
C LYS A 338 22.91 17.29 3.48
N GLN A 339 23.86 16.47 3.92
CA GLN A 339 24.84 16.97 4.88
C GLN A 339 25.53 18.21 4.27
N LYS A 340 25.33 19.38 4.89
CA LYS A 340 26.09 20.60 4.56
C LYS A 340 27.53 20.43 5.03
N VAL A 341 28.35 19.78 4.22
CA VAL A 341 29.81 19.85 4.35
C VAL A 341 30.18 21.34 4.33
N LYS A 342 30.76 21.85 5.42
CA LYS A 342 31.29 23.21 5.44
C LYS A 342 32.39 23.30 4.39
N ALA A 343 32.23 24.19 3.42
CA ALA A 343 33.22 24.41 2.39
C ALA A 343 34.51 24.97 3.02
N THR A 344 35.53 24.13 3.12
CA THR A 344 36.93 24.56 3.20
C THR A 344 37.47 24.63 1.77
N ASN A 345 37.89 25.81 1.34
CA ASN A 345 38.39 26.03 -0.01
C ASN A 345 39.74 25.34 -0.20
N ASP A 346 39.83 24.41 -1.15
CA ASP A 346 41.01 24.33 -2.03
C ASP A 346 40.64 23.72 -3.38
N GLU A 347 41.38 24.07 -4.44
CA GLU A 347 41.01 23.73 -5.82
C GLU A 347 41.72 22.47 -6.34
N ARG A 348 40.97 21.55 -7.01
CA ARG A 348 41.07 21.34 -8.48
C ARG A 348 40.30 20.13 -9.02
N GLN A 349 39.45 20.43 -10.01
CA GLN A 349 39.26 19.68 -11.25
C GLN A 349 39.14 18.14 -11.16
N ASN A 350 37.91 17.66 -10.96
CA ASN A 350 37.39 16.59 -11.82
C ASN A 350 35.85 16.66 -11.88
N GLU A 351 35.29 17.34 -12.88
CA GLU A 351 33.85 17.40 -13.11
C GLU A 351 33.35 16.08 -13.72
N THR A 352 33.11 15.09 -12.86
CA THR A 352 32.30 13.91 -13.20
C THR A 352 30.95 14.03 -12.49
N LEU A 353 29.86 13.63 -13.16
CA LEU A 353 28.49 13.78 -12.65
C LEU A 353 28.36 13.26 -11.21
N CYS A 354 27.72 14.06 -10.35
CA CYS A 354 27.27 13.64 -9.03
C CYS A 354 26.11 12.63 -9.17
N THR A 355 26.43 11.39 -9.55
CA THR A 355 25.47 10.29 -9.57
C THR A 355 24.98 10.00 -8.16
N GLN A 356 23.67 9.79 -8.04
CA GLN A 356 23.07 9.26 -6.82
C GLN A 356 23.76 7.93 -6.51
N ARG A 357 24.31 7.75 -5.30
CA ARG A 357 24.88 6.46 -4.88
C ARG A 357 23.76 5.42 -4.85
N SER A 358 23.70 4.61 -5.90
CA SER A 358 22.83 3.45 -6.00
C SER A 358 23.14 2.45 -4.88
N CYS A 359 22.13 1.73 -4.40
CA CYS A 359 22.37 0.65 -3.46
C CYS A 359 23.23 -0.44 -4.12
N VAL A 360 24.28 -0.89 -3.42
CA VAL A 360 25.21 -1.90 -3.92
C VAL A 360 24.63 -3.29 -3.62
N VAL A 361 24.52 -4.13 -4.64
CA VAL A 361 24.05 -5.52 -4.54
C VAL A 361 25.14 -6.53 -4.85
N CYS A 362 26.23 -6.14 -5.51
CA CYS A 362 27.44 -6.94 -5.68
C CYS A 362 28.65 -6.06 -6.07
N GLU A 363 29.83 -6.65 -6.04
CA GLU A 363 31.03 -6.09 -6.67
C GLU A 363 31.11 -6.58 -8.14
N VAL A 364 32.08 -6.06 -8.88
CA VAL A 364 32.38 -6.50 -10.26
C VAL A 364 32.89 -7.95 -10.25
N GLU A 365 32.55 -8.73 -11.27
CA GLU A 365 32.89 -10.16 -11.45
C GLU A 365 32.31 -11.14 -10.40
N HIS A 366 31.66 -10.69 -9.33
CA HIS A 366 30.94 -11.57 -8.38
C HIS A 366 29.91 -12.49 -9.07
N ARG A 367 29.79 -13.72 -8.55
CA ARG A 367 28.72 -14.69 -8.84
C ARG A 367 27.63 -14.57 -7.77
N VAL A 368 26.43 -14.17 -8.17
CA VAL A 368 25.35 -13.80 -7.25
C VAL A 368 24.23 -14.85 -7.26
N LEU A 369 23.78 -15.30 -6.10
CA LEU A 369 22.53 -16.05 -5.96
C LEU A 369 21.38 -15.08 -5.65
N VAL A 370 20.23 -15.22 -6.31
CA VAL A 370 19.00 -14.51 -5.94
C VAL A 370 17.90 -15.53 -5.67
N VAL A 371 17.41 -15.60 -4.43
CA VAL A 371 16.38 -16.54 -3.98
C VAL A 371 15.03 -15.84 -3.92
N GLY A 372 14.15 -16.12 -4.89
CA GLY A 372 12.83 -15.49 -4.99
C GLY A 372 12.22 -15.61 -6.39
N GLY A 373 10.90 -15.59 -6.49
CA GLY A 373 10.16 -15.65 -7.77
C GLY A 373 9.30 -14.41 -8.05
N GLY A 374 9.62 -13.28 -7.41
CA GLY A 374 8.84 -12.05 -7.46
C GLY A 374 9.54 -10.90 -8.18
N LEU A 375 8.83 -9.79 -8.35
CA LEU A 375 9.36 -8.59 -9.00
C LEU A 375 10.64 -8.08 -8.31
N THR A 376 10.70 -8.06 -6.97
CA THR A 376 11.90 -7.66 -6.21
C THR A 376 13.13 -8.46 -6.61
N SER A 377 13.04 -9.79 -6.75
CA SER A 377 14.15 -10.61 -7.25
C SER A 377 14.58 -10.22 -8.67
N ALA A 378 13.63 -9.92 -9.57
CA ALA A 378 13.97 -9.50 -10.93
C ALA A 378 14.70 -8.14 -10.97
N HIS A 379 14.36 -7.21 -10.07
CA HIS A 379 15.10 -5.95 -9.91
C HIS A 379 16.51 -6.18 -9.34
N VAL A 380 16.68 -7.06 -8.34
CA VAL A 380 18.01 -7.41 -7.81
C VAL A 380 18.89 -8.09 -8.86
N VAL A 381 18.35 -9.03 -9.66
CA VAL A 381 19.08 -9.62 -10.79
C VAL A 381 19.51 -8.54 -11.80
N SER A 382 18.61 -7.62 -12.16
CA SER A 382 18.91 -6.51 -13.08
C SER A 382 19.99 -5.57 -12.53
N LEU A 383 19.97 -5.27 -11.22
CA LEU A 383 20.98 -4.45 -10.56
C LEU A 383 22.34 -5.13 -10.48
N ALA A 384 22.39 -6.43 -10.16
CA ALA A 384 23.65 -7.19 -10.12
C ALA A 384 24.34 -7.22 -11.50
N LEU A 385 23.57 -7.41 -12.57
CA LEU A 385 24.06 -7.31 -13.95
C LEU A 385 24.55 -5.90 -14.29
N GLN A 386 23.84 -4.85 -13.86
CA GLN A 386 24.26 -3.45 -14.03
C GLN A 386 25.53 -3.08 -13.24
N GLN A 387 25.78 -3.77 -12.12
CA GLN A 387 26.97 -3.59 -11.27
C GLN A 387 28.14 -4.50 -11.66
N GLY A 388 27.99 -5.31 -12.71
CA GLY A 388 29.08 -6.09 -13.30
C GLY A 388 29.26 -7.50 -12.76
N ALA A 389 28.23 -8.11 -12.14
CA ALA A 389 28.25 -9.52 -11.78
C ALA A 389 28.60 -10.41 -12.99
N SER A 390 29.50 -11.39 -12.81
CA SER A 390 29.90 -12.30 -13.88
C SER A 390 28.79 -13.28 -14.27
N HIS A 391 28.02 -13.73 -13.27
CA HIS A 391 26.89 -14.64 -13.44
C HIS A 391 25.90 -14.46 -12.27
N VAL A 392 24.60 -14.58 -12.56
CA VAL A 392 23.53 -14.53 -11.56
C VAL A 392 22.68 -15.80 -11.64
N THR A 393 22.62 -16.56 -10.55
CA THR A 393 21.77 -17.77 -10.46
C THR A 393 20.49 -17.42 -9.70
N TRP A 394 19.35 -17.48 -10.39
CA TRP A 394 18.04 -17.05 -9.91
C TRP A 394 17.18 -18.28 -9.54
N VAL A 395 17.04 -18.53 -8.24
CA VAL A 395 16.42 -19.74 -7.68
C VAL A 395 15.00 -19.49 -7.19
N MET A 396 14.06 -20.36 -7.58
CA MET A 396 12.65 -20.23 -7.17
C MET A 396 11.91 -21.58 -7.06
N ARG A 397 11.20 -21.75 -5.93
CA ARG A 397 10.46 -22.97 -5.55
C ARG A 397 9.23 -23.35 -6.40
N LYS A 398 9.00 -22.68 -7.53
CA LYS A 398 7.86 -22.86 -8.48
C LYS A 398 8.31 -22.46 -9.89
N HIS A 399 7.42 -22.48 -10.87
CA HIS A 399 7.62 -21.77 -12.14
C HIS A 399 7.86 -20.26 -11.92
N LEU A 400 8.57 -19.62 -12.84
CA LEU A 400 8.60 -18.17 -13.01
C LEU A 400 7.20 -17.68 -13.47
N GLN A 401 6.47 -17.01 -12.58
CA GLN A 401 5.15 -16.46 -12.89
C GLN A 401 5.24 -15.05 -13.47
N LEU A 402 4.49 -14.80 -14.55
CA LEU A 402 4.44 -13.50 -15.21
C LEU A 402 3.04 -12.86 -15.08
N LYS A 403 2.97 -11.64 -14.52
CA LYS A 403 1.71 -10.90 -14.25
C LYS A 403 1.90 -9.40 -14.32
N GLN A 404 0.96 -8.68 -14.93
CA GLN A 404 1.00 -7.22 -14.96
C GLN A 404 0.85 -6.60 -13.56
N PHE A 405 -0.05 -7.14 -12.74
CA PHE A 405 -0.49 -6.56 -11.47
C PHE A 405 -0.46 -7.62 -10.35
N ASP A 406 -0.27 -7.19 -9.10
CA ASP A 406 -0.16 -8.08 -7.92
C ASP A 406 -1.47 -8.74 -7.49
N VAL A 407 -2.58 -8.24 -8.04
CA VAL A 407 -3.94 -8.77 -7.91
C VAL A 407 -4.56 -8.70 -9.30
N GLY A 408 -5.28 -9.74 -9.72
CA GLY A 408 -5.78 -9.86 -11.09
C GLY A 408 -5.43 -11.16 -11.79
N ASP A 409 -4.95 -12.15 -11.04
CA ASP A 409 -4.68 -13.52 -11.52
C ASP A 409 -5.98 -14.36 -11.68
N VAL A 410 -7.13 -13.69 -11.53
CA VAL A 410 -8.46 -14.08 -11.98
C VAL A 410 -8.83 -13.13 -13.11
N GLU A 411 -9.27 -13.66 -14.25
CA GLU A 411 -9.54 -12.93 -15.52
C GLU A 411 -10.49 -11.74 -15.36
N SER A 412 -11.26 -11.73 -14.27
CA SER A 412 -12.24 -10.72 -13.88
C SER A 412 -11.66 -9.49 -13.15
N LEU A 413 -10.67 -9.68 -12.28
CA LEU A 413 -10.50 -8.84 -11.07
C LEU A 413 -10.10 -7.39 -11.33
N VAL A 414 -9.33 -7.14 -12.40
CA VAL A 414 -8.87 -5.80 -12.82
C VAL A 414 -9.69 -5.26 -14.00
N GLY A 415 -10.85 -5.86 -14.30
CA GLY A 415 -11.84 -5.35 -15.26
C GLY A 415 -11.55 -5.56 -16.75
N ARG A 416 -10.28 -5.67 -17.17
CA ARG A 416 -9.86 -5.75 -18.59
C ARG A 416 -10.57 -6.83 -19.41
N TYR A 417 -11.04 -7.90 -18.76
CA TYR A 417 -11.85 -8.94 -19.39
C TYR A 417 -13.06 -9.26 -18.51
N SER A 418 -14.12 -9.75 -19.15
CA SER A 418 -15.26 -10.34 -18.46
C SER A 418 -15.92 -11.39 -19.35
N HIS A 419 -16.00 -12.62 -18.88
CA HIS A 419 -16.79 -13.67 -19.50
C HIS A 419 -18.12 -13.87 -18.78
N THR A 420 -18.98 -14.72 -19.34
CA THR A 420 -20.28 -15.06 -18.76
C THR A 420 -20.32 -16.54 -18.42
N GLU A 421 -20.44 -16.87 -17.14
CA GLU A 421 -20.68 -18.24 -16.65
C GLU A 421 -22.10 -18.35 -16.11
N HIS A 422 -22.86 -19.34 -16.56
CA HIS A 422 -24.24 -19.60 -16.09
C HIS A 422 -25.20 -18.39 -16.16
N GLY A 423 -24.90 -17.39 -17.00
CA GLY A 423 -25.65 -16.13 -17.14
C GLY A 423 -25.09 -14.96 -16.31
N ILE A 424 -24.12 -15.19 -15.43
CA ILE A 424 -23.49 -14.18 -14.58
C ILE A 424 -22.24 -13.63 -15.27
N LYS A 425 -22.11 -12.29 -15.35
CA LYS A 425 -20.89 -11.62 -15.83
C LYS A 425 -19.80 -11.73 -14.74
N MET A 426 -18.73 -12.46 -15.03
CA MET A 426 -17.59 -12.61 -14.14
C MET A 426 -16.60 -11.47 -14.38
N ASP A 427 -16.79 -10.35 -13.67
CA ASP A 427 -15.88 -9.20 -13.64
C ASP A 427 -15.41 -8.87 -12.21
N GLY A 428 -14.54 -7.88 -12.05
CA GLY A 428 -13.95 -7.54 -10.76
C GLY A 428 -14.98 -7.01 -9.75
N GLN A 429 -16.09 -6.45 -10.22
CA GLN A 429 -17.20 -6.13 -9.32
C GLN A 429 -17.90 -7.40 -8.84
N ALA A 430 -18.07 -8.43 -9.67
CA ALA A 430 -18.62 -9.72 -9.24
C ALA A 430 -17.74 -10.39 -8.17
N TYR A 431 -16.41 -10.37 -8.34
CA TYR A 431 -15.48 -10.85 -7.31
C TYR A 431 -15.56 -10.01 -6.02
N LEU A 432 -15.59 -8.68 -6.10
CA LEU A 432 -15.70 -7.82 -4.91
C LEU A 432 -17.06 -7.97 -4.21
N ARG A 433 -18.16 -8.15 -4.97
CA ARG A 433 -19.49 -8.50 -4.41
C ARG A 433 -19.40 -9.81 -3.63
N GLN A 434 -18.80 -10.86 -4.21
CA GLN A 434 -18.59 -12.13 -3.51
C GLN A 434 -17.74 -11.96 -2.24
N PHE A 435 -16.63 -11.23 -2.32
CA PHE A 435 -15.72 -11.03 -1.19
C PHE A 435 -16.39 -10.29 -0.02
N TYR A 436 -17.08 -9.18 -0.29
CA TYR A 436 -17.75 -8.39 0.75
C TYR A 436 -19.07 -8.99 1.25
N THR A 437 -19.67 -9.95 0.54
CA THR A 437 -20.87 -10.70 1.04
C THR A 437 -20.52 -12.00 1.74
N GLU A 438 -19.33 -12.57 1.49
CA GLU A 438 -18.84 -13.71 2.25
C GLU A 438 -18.58 -13.32 3.72
N ARG A 439 -19.08 -14.14 4.63
CA ARG A 439 -19.04 -13.93 6.09
C ARG A 439 -17.89 -14.67 6.75
N SER A 440 -17.40 -15.75 6.15
CA SER A 440 -16.28 -16.51 6.70
C SER A 440 -14.94 -15.83 6.36
N LEU A 441 -14.26 -15.30 7.38
CA LEU A 441 -12.94 -14.69 7.22
C LEU A 441 -11.89 -15.70 6.70
N HIS A 442 -12.00 -16.98 7.05
CA HIS A 442 -11.19 -18.07 6.48
C HIS A 442 -11.35 -18.19 4.95
N LYS A 443 -12.58 -18.09 4.44
CA LYS A 443 -12.82 -18.08 2.98
C LYS A 443 -12.34 -16.78 2.34
N ARG A 444 -12.49 -15.63 3.01
CA ARG A 444 -11.91 -14.36 2.52
C ARG A 444 -10.39 -14.45 2.39
N LEU A 445 -9.71 -15.06 3.36
CA LEU A 445 -8.27 -15.33 3.29
C LEU A 445 -7.91 -16.26 2.11
N ALA A 446 -8.68 -17.33 1.90
CA ALA A 446 -8.51 -18.21 0.73
C ALA A 446 -8.71 -17.45 -0.61
N MET A 447 -9.71 -16.57 -0.70
CA MET A 447 -9.93 -15.69 -1.85
C MET A 447 -8.74 -14.73 -2.07
N ILE A 448 -8.18 -14.15 -1.00
CA ILE A 448 -7.00 -13.26 -1.07
C ILE A 448 -5.77 -14.02 -1.60
N HIS A 449 -5.51 -15.22 -1.08
CA HIS A 449 -4.43 -16.08 -1.57
C HIS A 449 -4.64 -16.49 -3.04
N GLN A 450 -5.88 -16.81 -3.44
CA GLN A 450 -6.24 -17.14 -4.83
C GLN A 450 -6.07 -15.96 -5.80
N ALA A 451 -6.35 -14.73 -5.35
CA ALA A 451 -6.28 -13.53 -6.19
C ALA A 451 -4.85 -13.02 -6.44
N ARG A 452 -3.92 -13.28 -5.50
CA ARG A 452 -2.49 -12.93 -5.60
C ARG A 452 -1.65 -14.09 -6.21
N LYS A 453 -1.94 -15.34 -5.85
CA LYS A 453 -1.18 -16.60 -6.13
C LYS A 453 0.34 -16.57 -5.86
N GLY A 454 0.83 -15.63 -5.05
CA GLY A 454 2.24 -15.47 -4.67
C GLY A 454 3.04 -14.51 -5.56
N GLY A 455 4.36 -14.51 -5.40
CA GLY A 455 5.27 -13.65 -6.18
C GLY A 455 5.18 -13.91 -7.68
N ALA A 456 5.28 -12.82 -8.45
CA ALA A 456 5.34 -12.81 -9.90
C ALA A 456 6.16 -11.61 -10.39
N VAL A 457 6.64 -11.69 -11.63
CA VAL A 457 7.45 -10.68 -12.32
C VAL A 457 6.60 -10.03 -13.43
N THR A 458 6.85 -8.77 -13.77
CA THR A 458 6.10 -8.13 -14.88
C THR A 458 6.67 -8.55 -16.24
N PRO A 459 5.88 -8.49 -17.32
CA PRO A 459 6.37 -8.80 -18.66
C PRO A 459 7.55 -7.91 -19.09
N GLU A 460 7.58 -6.66 -18.67
CA GLU A 460 8.64 -5.69 -19.02
C GLU A 460 9.97 -6.07 -18.36
N ALA A 461 9.93 -6.41 -17.06
CA ALA A 461 11.10 -6.92 -16.33
C ALA A 461 11.60 -8.26 -16.91
N TYR A 462 10.70 -9.14 -17.34
CA TYR A 462 11.10 -10.38 -18.03
C TYR A 462 11.77 -10.12 -19.37
N ILE A 463 11.19 -9.24 -20.20
CA ILE A 463 11.77 -8.87 -21.51
C ILE A 463 13.14 -8.20 -21.34
N HIS A 464 13.34 -7.41 -20.30
CA HIS A 464 14.64 -6.82 -19.96
C HIS A 464 15.70 -7.86 -19.55
N LEU A 465 15.32 -8.90 -18.79
CA LEU A 465 16.25 -9.95 -18.35
C LEU A 465 16.52 -11.03 -19.42
N LYS A 466 15.59 -11.23 -20.37
CA LYS A 466 15.68 -12.32 -21.37
C LYS A 466 16.99 -12.37 -22.18
N PRO A 467 17.64 -11.27 -22.59
CA PRO A 467 18.95 -11.34 -23.27
C PRO A 467 20.05 -12.00 -22.42
N TYR A 468 20.05 -11.72 -21.11
CA TYR A 468 21.02 -12.27 -20.15
C TYR A 468 20.71 -13.74 -19.79
N MET A 469 19.45 -14.16 -19.91
CA MET A 469 19.09 -15.58 -19.84
C MET A 469 19.56 -16.34 -21.09
N LEU A 470 19.41 -15.74 -22.28
CA LEU A 470 19.77 -16.36 -23.56
C LEU A 470 21.29 -16.44 -23.79
N ASN A 471 22.10 -15.60 -23.14
CA ASN A 471 23.56 -15.63 -23.24
C ASN A 471 24.26 -16.39 -22.08
N GLY A 472 23.49 -16.91 -21.10
CA GLY A 472 24.02 -17.68 -19.96
C GLY A 472 24.54 -16.85 -18.78
N GLN A 473 24.42 -15.51 -18.80
CA GLN A 473 24.73 -14.68 -17.63
C GLN A 473 23.70 -14.82 -16.50
N VAL A 474 22.47 -15.24 -16.81
CA VAL A 474 21.42 -15.55 -15.82
C VAL A 474 20.94 -16.99 -15.98
N ASP A 475 21.22 -17.86 -15.00
CA ASP A 475 20.59 -19.19 -14.90
C ASP A 475 19.32 -19.10 -14.05
N VAL A 476 18.20 -19.67 -14.52
CA VAL A 476 16.88 -19.56 -13.87
C VAL A 476 16.40 -20.93 -13.40
N LYS A 477 16.76 -21.29 -12.17
CA LYS A 477 16.44 -22.57 -11.55
C LYS A 477 15.01 -22.55 -10.96
N THR A 478 14.03 -22.88 -11.79
CA THR A 478 12.64 -23.12 -11.36
C THR A 478 12.49 -24.45 -10.63
N PHE A 479 11.48 -24.57 -9.76
CA PHE A 479 11.28 -25.71 -8.84
C PHE A 479 12.46 -26.04 -7.90
N CYS A 480 13.42 -25.12 -7.79
CA CYS A 480 14.65 -25.29 -7.03
C CYS A 480 14.57 -24.54 -5.69
N GLN A 481 15.19 -25.12 -4.67
CA GLN A 481 15.40 -24.53 -3.35
C GLN A 481 16.84 -24.79 -2.92
N VAL A 482 17.42 -23.89 -2.12
CA VAL A 482 18.63 -24.23 -1.34
C VAL A 482 18.20 -25.18 -0.23
N SER A 483 18.92 -26.29 -0.08
CA SER A 483 18.73 -27.27 0.98
C SER A 483 19.69 -27.00 2.14
N GLU A 484 20.96 -26.75 1.82
CA GLU A 484 22.08 -26.59 2.74
C GLU A 484 22.99 -25.47 2.23
N ALA A 485 23.65 -24.77 3.15
CA ALA A 485 24.56 -23.66 2.88
C ALA A 485 25.72 -23.67 3.87
N SER A 486 26.93 -23.39 3.39
CA SER A 486 28.14 -23.23 4.22
C SER A 486 29.06 -22.15 3.65
N TRP A 487 29.83 -21.49 4.52
CA TRP A 487 30.79 -20.44 4.14
C TRP A 487 32.23 -20.94 4.14
N CYS A 488 32.90 -20.88 2.99
CA CYS A 488 34.31 -21.29 2.89
C CYS A 488 35.26 -20.12 3.13
N TYR A 489 35.81 -20.01 4.34
CA TYR A 489 36.82 -18.99 4.68
C TYR A 489 38.09 -19.03 3.82
N ARG A 490 38.46 -20.18 3.25
CA ARG A 490 39.64 -20.28 2.38
C ARG A 490 39.43 -19.55 1.06
N ASP A 491 38.25 -19.76 0.47
CA ASP A 491 37.92 -19.31 -0.87
C ASP A 491 37.11 -17.99 -0.86
N GLN A 492 36.74 -17.52 0.35
CA GLN A 492 35.88 -16.35 0.62
C GLN A 492 34.56 -16.39 -0.18
N ALA A 493 33.98 -17.59 -0.25
CA ALA A 493 32.82 -17.88 -1.07
C ALA A 493 31.87 -18.87 -0.37
N TRP A 494 30.59 -18.78 -0.75
CA TRP A 494 29.55 -19.74 -0.38
C TRP A 494 29.74 -21.08 -1.09
N SER A 495 29.34 -22.15 -0.41
CA SER A 495 29.08 -23.47 -0.99
C SER A 495 27.68 -23.93 -0.62
N LEU A 496 26.87 -24.28 -1.63
CA LEU A 496 25.44 -24.59 -1.47
C LEU A 496 25.07 -25.93 -2.12
N SER A 497 24.11 -26.62 -1.53
CA SER A 497 23.43 -27.78 -2.12
C SER A 497 21.98 -27.42 -2.46
N PHE A 498 21.57 -27.63 -3.71
CA PHE A 498 20.18 -27.44 -4.15
C PHE A 498 19.33 -28.70 -3.97
N SER A 499 18.02 -28.52 -3.85
CA SER A 499 17.01 -29.60 -3.78
C SER A 499 16.93 -30.48 -5.04
N THR A 500 17.67 -30.14 -6.09
CA THR A 500 17.86 -30.91 -7.32
C THR A 500 19.06 -31.87 -7.26
N GLY A 501 19.91 -31.77 -6.24
CA GLY A 501 21.22 -32.44 -6.17
C GLY A 501 22.34 -31.71 -6.92
N GLU A 502 22.07 -30.53 -7.47
CA GLU A 502 23.09 -29.64 -8.03
C GLU A 502 23.79 -28.85 -6.90
N HIS A 503 25.10 -28.60 -7.06
CA HIS A 503 25.86 -27.72 -6.16
C HIS A 503 26.09 -26.34 -6.80
N TRP A 504 26.26 -25.32 -5.96
CA TRP A 504 26.58 -23.96 -6.37
C TRP A 504 27.67 -23.35 -5.48
N THR A 505 28.47 -22.46 -6.06
CA THR A 505 29.45 -21.64 -5.35
C THR A 505 29.39 -20.20 -5.85
N GLY A 506 29.73 -19.23 -4.99
CA GLY A 506 29.74 -17.82 -5.38
C GLY A 506 29.83 -16.86 -4.19
N ASP A 507 29.74 -15.57 -4.49
CA ASP A 507 30.30 -14.50 -3.67
C ASP A 507 29.25 -13.74 -2.85
N MET A 508 27.96 -13.91 -3.17
CA MET A 508 26.85 -13.12 -2.64
C MET A 508 25.53 -13.88 -2.72
N ILE A 509 24.69 -13.80 -1.68
CA ILE A 509 23.33 -14.34 -1.65
C ILE A 509 22.31 -13.25 -1.31
N TRP A 510 21.32 -13.06 -2.18
CA TRP A 510 20.16 -12.19 -1.96
C TRP A 510 18.88 -12.98 -1.72
N LEU A 511 18.32 -12.84 -0.51
CA LEU A 511 17.01 -13.37 -0.15
C LEU A 511 15.94 -12.35 -0.56
N ALA A 512 15.29 -12.58 -1.69
CA ALA A 512 14.13 -11.83 -2.18
C ALA A 512 12.82 -12.60 -1.87
N THR A 513 12.76 -13.16 -0.66
CA THR A 513 11.75 -14.13 -0.22
C THR A 513 10.47 -13.50 0.33
N GLY A 514 10.43 -12.17 0.45
CA GLY A 514 9.29 -11.36 0.85
C GLY A 514 9.15 -11.20 2.37
N CYS A 515 8.03 -10.66 2.82
CA CYS A 515 7.74 -10.50 4.24
C CYS A 515 6.53 -11.36 4.64
N LYS A 516 6.59 -12.00 5.81
CA LYS A 516 5.44 -12.67 6.44
C LYS A 516 4.99 -11.82 7.62
N LEU A 517 3.83 -11.18 7.48
CA LEU A 517 3.19 -10.49 8.59
C LEU A 517 2.41 -11.50 9.43
N ASP A 518 2.65 -11.44 10.73
CA ASP A 518 1.87 -12.11 11.75
C ASP A 518 1.63 -11.08 12.85
N VAL A 519 0.37 -10.78 13.14
CA VAL A 519 -0.01 -9.76 14.12
C VAL A 519 0.40 -10.12 15.56
N LYS A 520 0.70 -11.41 15.82
CA LYS A 520 1.25 -11.88 17.10
C LYS A 520 2.76 -11.77 17.21
N GLN A 521 3.43 -11.27 16.16
CA GLN A 521 4.88 -11.09 16.07
C GLN A 521 5.27 -9.61 15.86
N ASP A 522 4.28 -8.72 15.88
CA ASP A 522 4.47 -7.27 15.75
C ASP A 522 4.55 -6.64 17.15
N SER A 523 5.72 -6.13 17.50
CA SER A 523 6.00 -5.53 18.81
C SER A 523 5.08 -4.34 19.11
N LEU A 524 4.74 -3.54 18.10
CA LEU A 524 3.84 -2.38 18.21
C LEU A 524 2.41 -2.77 18.63
N LEU A 525 2.02 -4.03 18.44
CA LEU A 525 0.67 -4.54 18.68
C LEU A 525 0.60 -5.49 19.88
N SER A 526 1.71 -5.71 20.59
CA SER A 526 1.77 -6.72 21.67
C SER A 526 0.89 -6.35 22.86
N GLU A 527 0.97 -5.11 23.38
CA GLU A 527 0.13 -4.67 24.51
C GLU A 527 -1.35 -4.63 24.14
N VAL A 528 -1.67 -4.14 22.94
CA VAL A 528 -3.06 -4.09 22.44
C VAL A 528 -3.63 -5.50 22.18
N MET A 529 -2.79 -6.50 21.88
CA MET A 529 -3.18 -7.91 21.81
C MET A 529 -3.35 -8.55 23.19
N ASN A 530 -2.59 -8.11 24.19
CA ASN A 530 -2.72 -8.57 25.58
C ASN A 530 -4.04 -8.07 26.19
N GLU A 531 -4.32 -6.77 26.12
CA GLU A 531 -5.50 -6.15 26.72
C GLU A 531 -6.78 -6.31 25.89
N PHE A 532 -6.68 -6.27 24.57
CA PHE A 532 -7.83 -6.42 23.66
C PHE A 532 -7.63 -7.63 22.73
N PRO A 533 -7.62 -8.87 23.26
CA PRO A 533 -7.31 -10.07 22.49
C PRO A 533 -8.36 -10.34 21.41
N ILE A 534 -7.91 -10.43 20.16
CA ILE A 534 -8.75 -10.71 18.98
C ILE A 534 -8.41 -12.06 18.33
N GLN A 535 -9.35 -12.61 17.55
CA GLN A 535 -9.07 -13.78 16.72
C GLN A 535 -8.02 -13.44 15.65
N VAL A 536 -7.12 -14.39 15.41
CA VAL A 536 -6.07 -14.31 14.37
C VAL A 536 -6.13 -15.57 13.51
N ILE A 537 -6.08 -15.41 12.18
CA ILE A 537 -6.11 -16.52 11.20
C ILE A 537 -4.84 -16.44 10.36
N ASP A 538 -3.96 -17.44 10.41
CA ASP A 538 -2.65 -17.49 9.72
C ASP A 538 -1.75 -16.23 9.94
N GLY A 539 -1.93 -15.53 11.06
CA GLY A 539 -1.26 -14.27 11.38
C GLY A 539 -2.03 -12.98 11.03
N TRP A 540 -3.24 -13.10 10.48
CA TRP A 540 -4.08 -11.96 10.07
C TRP A 540 -5.15 -11.67 11.13
N PRO A 541 -5.28 -10.42 11.62
CA PRO A 541 -6.23 -10.07 12.70
C PRO A 541 -7.67 -9.95 12.19
N CYS A 542 -8.63 -10.50 12.93
CA CYS A 542 -10.05 -10.44 12.64
C CYS A 542 -10.72 -9.11 13.04
N ILE A 543 -10.14 -7.98 12.59
CA ILE A 543 -10.59 -6.62 12.89
C ILE A 543 -12.01 -6.32 12.34
N SER A 544 -12.61 -5.22 12.80
CA SER A 544 -13.95 -4.76 12.42
C SER A 544 -14.05 -4.34 10.94
N GLU A 545 -15.28 -4.19 10.41
CA GLU A 545 -15.48 -3.67 9.05
C GLU A 545 -14.98 -2.22 8.84
N SER A 546 -14.92 -1.40 9.89
CA SER A 546 -14.34 -0.04 9.85
C SER A 546 -12.81 -0.04 9.92
N LEU A 547 -12.20 -1.23 10.03
CA LEU A 547 -10.77 -1.49 10.22
C LEU A 547 -10.24 -1.17 11.63
N GLN A 548 -11.16 -0.95 12.58
CA GLN A 548 -10.88 -0.86 14.01
C GLN A 548 -10.54 -2.24 14.59
N TRP A 549 -9.56 -2.31 15.49
CA TRP A 549 -9.06 -3.51 16.17
C TRP A 549 -10.19 -4.37 16.75
N THR A 550 -10.94 -3.80 17.71
CA THR A 550 -12.20 -4.35 18.21
C THR A 550 -13.07 -3.21 18.77
N GLN A 551 -14.33 -3.48 19.09
CA GLN A 551 -15.19 -2.51 19.77
C GLN A 551 -14.58 -2.13 21.13
N GLY A 552 -14.50 -0.83 21.42
CA GLY A 552 -13.85 -0.30 22.63
C GLY A 552 -12.36 0.03 22.49
N CYS A 553 -11.69 -0.46 21.44
CA CYS A 553 -10.28 -0.18 21.16
C CYS A 553 -10.13 0.54 19.80
N PRO A 554 -10.06 1.88 19.76
CA PRO A 554 -9.99 2.68 18.53
C PRO A 554 -8.57 2.75 17.91
N LEU A 555 -7.87 1.61 17.88
CA LEU A 555 -6.73 1.38 17.02
C LEU A 555 -7.23 0.91 15.64
N TYR A 556 -6.82 1.58 14.56
CA TYR A 556 -7.19 1.24 13.19
C TYR A 556 -6.00 0.68 12.41
N LEU A 557 -6.21 -0.37 11.61
CA LEU A 557 -5.14 -0.98 10.81
C LEU A 557 -5.30 -0.69 9.32
N MET A 558 -4.18 -0.39 8.64
CA MET A 558 -4.10 -0.27 7.18
C MET A 558 -3.22 -1.38 6.56
N GLY A 559 -3.05 -1.36 5.24
CA GLY A 559 -2.11 -2.26 4.56
C GLY A 559 -2.51 -3.74 4.65
N GLN A 560 -1.56 -4.64 4.91
CA GLN A 560 -1.83 -6.08 4.83
C GLN A 560 -2.77 -6.57 5.94
N TYR A 561 -2.63 -6.10 7.19
CA TYR A 561 -3.51 -6.51 8.29
C TYR A 561 -5.00 -6.20 8.01
N ALA A 562 -5.30 -5.15 7.25
CA ALA A 562 -6.65 -4.79 6.84
C ALA A 562 -7.31 -5.70 5.77
N ALA A 563 -6.57 -6.62 5.13
CA ALA A 563 -7.07 -7.26 3.91
C ALA A 563 -8.25 -8.23 4.13
N LEU A 564 -8.44 -8.79 5.33
CA LEU A 564 -9.63 -9.60 5.64
C LEU A 564 -10.95 -8.81 5.48
N GLN A 565 -10.86 -7.47 5.51
CA GLN A 565 -12.00 -6.55 5.35
C GLN A 565 -11.92 -5.70 4.06
N VAL A 566 -10.71 -5.34 3.60
CA VAL A 566 -10.49 -4.55 2.36
C VAL A 566 -10.39 -5.41 1.09
N GLY A 567 -10.00 -6.68 1.22
CA GLY A 567 -9.73 -7.58 0.09
C GLY A 567 -8.28 -7.52 -0.41
N PRO A 568 -7.95 -8.32 -1.45
CA PRO A 568 -6.56 -8.62 -1.84
C PRO A 568 -5.72 -7.40 -2.25
N HIS A 569 -6.36 -6.26 -2.55
CA HIS A 569 -5.70 -5.02 -2.95
C HIS A 569 -5.19 -4.17 -1.77
N SER A 570 -5.45 -4.52 -0.51
CA SER A 570 -5.18 -3.66 0.66
C SER A 570 -3.75 -3.11 0.74
N VAL A 571 -2.77 -3.85 0.21
CA VAL A 571 -1.35 -3.48 0.15
C VAL A 571 -0.98 -2.51 -0.99
N ASN A 572 -1.91 -2.18 -1.89
CA ASN A 572 -1.70 -1.24 -3.00
C ASN A 572 -2.47 0.08 -2.77
N LEU A 573 -2.18 1.11 -3.57
CA LEU A 573 -2.72 2.46 -3.39
C LEU A 573 -4.26 2.51 -3.36
N ALA A 574 -4.97 1.69 -4.14
CA ALA A 574 -6.45 1.65 -4.11
C ALA A 574 -6.99 0.93 -2.87
N GLY A 575 -6.27 -0.08 -2.37
CA GLY A 575 -6.51 -0.61 -1.04
C GLY A 575 -6.31 0.44 0.05
N GLY A 576 -5.31 1.31 -0.11
CA GLY A 576 -5.09 2.50 0.70
C GLY A 576 -6.27 3.49 0.63
N GLN A 577 -6.74 3.85 -0.57
CA GLN A 577 -7.94 4.69 -0.77
C GLN A 577 -9.17 4.09 -0.08
N ALA A 578 -9.45 2.81 -0.30
CA ALA A 578 -10.61 2.14 0.29
C ALA A 578 -10.53 2.02 1.82
N ALA A 579 -9.34 1.74 2.38
CA ALA A 579 -9.11 1.75 3.82
C ALA A 579 -9.29 3.16 4.41
N SER A 580 -8.68 4.18 3.79
CA SER A 580 -8.77 5.57 4.22
C SER A 580 -10.20 6.07 4.30
N LEU A 581 -11.03 5.75 3.30
CA LEU A 581 -12.44 6.12 3.26
C LEU A 581 -13.28 5.46 4.36
N ARG A 582 -12.92 4.25 4.82
CA ARG A 582 -13.61 3.58 5.95
C ARG A 582 -13.18 4.17 7.28
N ILE A 583 -11.87 4.29 7.51
CA ILE A 583 -11.29 4.81 8.74
C ILE A 583 -11.73 6.26 8.97
N ALA A 584 -11.61 7.14 7.97
CA ALA A 584 -12.07 8.53 8.09
C ALA A 584 -13.58 8.65 8.37
N LYS A 585 -14.42 7.79 7.77
CA LYS A 585 -15.86 7.76 8.03
C LYS A 585 -16.19 7.34 9.47
N ASP A 586 -15.38 6.46 10.06
CA ASP A 586 -15.55 5.97 11.43
C ASP A 586 -15.07 7.02 12.45
N ILE A 587 -13.85 7.53 12.29
CA ILE A 587 -13.25 8.62 13.09
C ILE A 587 -14.19 9.84 13.12
N VAL A 588 -14.68 10.29 11.96
CA VAL A 588 -15.58 11.45 11.87
C VAL A 588 -16.98 11.14 12.43
N ARG A 589 -17.40 9.87 12.53
CA ARG A 589 -18.62 9.52 13.27
C ARG A 589 -18.39 9.68 14.77
N HIS A 590 -17.30 9.14 15.32
CA HIS A 590 -16.99 9.23 16.75
C HIS A 590 -16.86 10.69 17.21
N HIS A 591 -16.08 11.51 16.50
CA HIS A 591 -15.94 12.95 16.77
C HIS A 591 -17.28 13.71 16.85
N ARG A 592 -18.25 13.34 16.00
CA ARG A 592 -19.60 13.93 15.99
C ARG A 592 -20.50 13.43 17.13
N GLN A 593 -20.30 12.19 17.58
CA GLN A 593 -21.03 11.62 18.71
C GLN A 593 -20.56 12.25 20.02
N GLU A 594 -19.24 12.44 20.19
CA GLU A 594 -18.66 13.20 21.30
C GLU A 594 -19.11 14.67 21.30
N SER A 595 -19.20 15.31 20.12
CA SER A 595 -19.71 16.69 19.99
C SER A 595 -21.23 16.84 20.19
N LYS A 596 -21.91 15.86 20.81
CA LYS A 596 -23.32 15.88 21.25
C LYS A 596 -24.34 16.31 20.19
N GLN A 597 -24.16 15.91 18.92
CA GLN A 597 -25.17 16.09 17.86
C GLN A 597 -25.66 14.75 17.30
N SER A 598 -26.86 14.34 17.72
CA SER A 598 -27.55 13.17 17.21
C SER A 598 -28.18 13.44 15.83
N THR A 599 -27.52 13.01 14.75
CA THR A 599 -28.13 12.93 13.42
C THR A 599 -28.73 11.55 13.18
N GLU A 600 -29.98 11.49 12.70
CA GLU A 600 -30.63 10.24 12.33
C GLU A 600 -29.86 9.49 11.22
N LEU A 601 -29.92 8.16 11.27
CA LEU A 601 -29.30 7.30 10.27
C LEU A 601 -30.06 7.38 8.94
N SER A 602 -29.53 8.17 8.00
CA SER A 602 -29.94 8.11 6.59
C SER A 602 -29.94 6.65 6.11
N GLU A 603 -31.06 6.18 5.55
CA GLU A 603 -31.20 4.80 5.06
C GLU A 603 -30.18 4.51 3.95
N GLY A 604 -29.08 3.86 4.35
CA GLY A 604 -27.90 3.72 3.52
C GLY A 604 -28.08 2.72 2.37
N LYS A 605 -27.39 3.00 1.26
CA LYS A 605 -27.05 1.97 0.27
C LYS A 605 -26.42 0.77 0.98
N SER A 606 -26.67 -0.44 0.50
CA SER A 606 -26.02 -1.65 1.04
C SER A 606 -24.52 -1.46 1.19
N LYS A 607 -23.97 -1.74 2.38
CA LYS A 607 -22.53 -1.65 2.70
C LYS A 607 -21.65 -2.27 1.62
N THR A 608 -22.07 -3.42 1.07
CA THR A 608 -21.39 -4.09 -0.04
C THR A 608 -21.16 -3.18 -1.24
N GLU A 609 -22.16 -2.41 -1.67
CA GLU A 609 -22.04 -1.53 -2.84
C GLU A 609 -21.28 -0.23 -2.51
N GLU A 610 -21.33 0.24 -1.25
CA GLU A 610 -20.42 1.29 -0.77
C GLU A 610 -18.96 0.82 -0.82
N TYR A 611 -18.66 -0.37 -0.31
CA TYR A 611 -17.32 -0.96 -0.32
C TYR A 611 -16.81 -1.27 -1.74
N ILE A 612 -17.70 -1.44 -2.72
CA ILE A 612 -17.35 -1.52 -4.15
C ILE A 612 -17.12 -0.13 -4.75
N GLN A 613 -17.92 0.88 -4.36
CA GLN A 613 -17.72 2.26 -4.80
C GLN A 613 -16.40 2.85 -4.27
N GLN A 614 -15.95 2.44 -3.07
CA GLN A 614 -14.62 2.73 -2.53
C GLN A 614 -13.48 2.16 -3.41
N MET A 615 -13.73 1.06 -4.12
CA MET A 615 -12.77 0.40 -5.04
C MET A 615 -12.86 0.91 -6.49
N GLN A 616 -13.71 1.91 -6.75
CA GLN A 616 -13.98 2.46 -8.08
C GLN A 616 -12.80 3.32 -8.59
N GLY A 617 -11.77 2.62 -9.06
CA GLY A 617 -10.54 3.11 -9.67
C GLY A 617 -9.66 1.94 -10.17
N LEU A 618 -9.74 0.78 -9.50
CA LEU A 618 -9.02 -0.46 -9.83
C LEU A 618 -9.44 -1.14 -11.15
N LEU A 619 -10.62 -0.83 -11.67
CA LEU A 619 -11.21 -1.55 -12.79
C LEU A 619 -10.88 -0.85 -14.11
N TRP A 620 -10.20 -1.58 -15.00
CA TRP A 620 -10.03 -1.20 -16.38
C TRP A 620 -11.31 -1.54 -17.14
N LEU A 621 -12.20 -0.55 -17.24
CA LEU A 621 -13.49 -0.62 -17.94
C LEU A 621 -13.36 -0.37 -19.44
#